data_AF-U2PRM1-F1
#
_entry.id   AF-U2PRM1-F1
#
_cell.length_a   1.000
_cell.length_b   1.000
_cell.length_c   1.000
_cell.angle_alpha   90.00
_cell.angle_beta   90.00
_cell.angle_gamma   90.00
#
_symmetry.space_group_name_H-M   'P 1'
#
loop_
_entity.id
_entity.type
_entity.pdbx_description
1 polymer ?
#
loop_
_entity_poly.entity_id
_entity_poly.type
_entity_poly.pdbx_seq_one_letter_code
_entity_poly.pdbx_strand_id
1 'polypeptide(L)'
;MDKEQMELVVFEIVNSAGTAKGLAYEALSEAEKGNFEKAENLLKEADEALLSAHNVQTEIIQAEVNGKGITPSVLFVHSQDHLMTAIEAKTLIEGMIKMYKRIDKLEKQ
;
A
#
# COMPACT_ATOMS: atom_id res chain seq x y z
N MET A 1 -17.13 -13.42 -11.61
CA MET A 1 -17.25 -11.96 -11.81
C MET A 1 -17.39 -11.73 -13.29
N ASP A 2 -18.27 -10.84 -13.70
CA ASP A 2 -18.30 -10.38 -15.09
C ASP A 2 -17.13 -9.41 -15.36
N LYS A 3 -16.93 -9.04 -16.63
CA LYS A 3 -15.80 -8.21 -17.06
C LYS A 3 -15.86 -6.79 -16.49
N GLU A 4 -17.05 -6.21 -16.39
CA GLU A 4 -17.27 -4.84 -15.90
C GLU A 4 -16.98 -4.74 -14.39
N GLN A 5 -17.42 -5.74 -13.61
CA GLN A 5 -17.08 -5.85 -12.19
C GLN A 5 -15.58 -5.97 -11.96
N MET A 6 -14.88 -6.74 -12.81
CA MET A 6 -13.42 -6.88 -12.71
C MET A 6 -12.71 -5.55 -13.00
N GLU A 7 -13.16 -4.77 -13.99
CA GLU A 7 -12.58 -3.46 -14.30
C GLU A 7 -12.76 -2.46 -13.15
N LEU A 8 -13.91 -2.48 -12.46
CA LEU A 8 -14.14 -1.66 -11.27
C LEU A 8 -13.20 -2.05 -10.12
N VAL A 9 -13.04 -3.36 -9.86
CA VAL A 9 -12.12 -3.88 -8.84
C VAL A 9 -10.68 -3.47 -9.14
N VAL A 10 -10.25 -3.59 -10.39
CA VAL A 10 -8.92 -3.15 -10.84
C VAL A 10 -8.71 -1.67 -10.54
N PHE A 11 -9.68 -0.81 -10.87
CA PHE A 11 -9.57 0.62 -10.65
C PHE A 11 -9.48 0.96 -9.16
N GLU A 12 -10.29 0.30 -8.33
CA GLU A 12 -10.27 0.47 -6.88
C GLU A 12 -8.93 0.08 -6.27
N ILE A 13 -8.36 -1.06 -6.68
CA ILE A 13 -7.04 -1.51 -6.22
C ILE A 13 -5.95 -0.51 -6.62
N VAL A 14 -5.91 -0.08 -7.89
CA VAL A 14 -4.89 0.87 -8.38
C VAL A 14 -4.98 2.20 -7.63
N ASN A 15 -6.18 2.73 -7.45
CA ASN A 15 -6.39 4.01 -6.75
C ASN A 15 -5.94 3.92 -5.28
N SER A 16 -6.35 2.87 -4.58
CA SER A 16 -6.03 2.66 -3.17
C SER A 16 -4.53 2.42 -2.96
N ALA A 17 -3.92 1.59 -3.81
CA ALA A 17 -2.47 1.33 -3.80
C ALA A 17 -1.66 2.60 -4.10
N GLY A 18 -2.08 3.38 -5.09
CA GLY A 18 -1.45 4.66 -5.42
C GLY A 18 -1.52 5.67 -4.27
N THR A 19 -2.68 5.76 -3.62
CA THR A 19 -2.90 6.61 -2.44
C THR A 19 -2.00 6.20 -1.28
N ALA A 20 -2.00 4.91 -0.92
CA ALA A 20 -1.16 4.39 0.15
C ALA A 20 0.33 4.62 -0.10
N LYS A 21 0.79 4.37 -1.33
CA LYS A 21 2.18 4.59 -1.71
C LYS A 21 2.56 6.07 -1.58
N GLY A 22 1.70 6.97 -2.04
CA GLY A 22 1.88 8.41 -1.90
C GLY A 22 2.01 8.84 -0.43
N LEU A 23 1.09 8.39 0.42
CA LEU A 23 1.09 8.65 1.86
C LEU A 23 2.36 8.11 2.55
N ALA A 24 2.82 6.92 2.17
CA ALA A 24 4.05 6.35 2.70
C ALA A 24 5.27 7.22 2.34
N TYR A 25 5.40 7.66 1.08
CA TYR A 25 6.50 8.56 0.69
C TYR A 25 6.40 9.93 1.35
N GLU A 26 5.19 10.46 1.58
CA GLU A 26 5.03 11.68 2.36
C GLU A 26 5.47 11.48 3.81
N ALA A 27 5.14 10.35 4.43
CA ALA A 27 5.59 9.99 5.77
C ALA A 27 7.12 9.96 5.88
N LEU A 28 7.80 9.40 4.87
CA LEU A 28 9.26 9.41 4.80
C LEU A 28 9.81 10.84 4.79
N SER A 29 9.26 11.72 3.93
CA SER A 29 9.67 13.12 3.84
C SER A 29 9.44 13.90 5.13
N GLU A 30 8.38 13.60 5.88
CA GLU A 30 8.14 14.21 7.19
C GLU A 30 9.12 13.70 8.25
N ALA A 31 9.45 12.41 8.24
CA ALA A 31 10.46 11.84 9.14
C ALA A 31 11.87 12.39 8.88
N GLU A 32 12.24 12.63 7.62
CA GLU A 32 13.49 13.30 7.24
C GLU A 32 13.61 14.71 7.86
N LYS A 33 12.49 15.40 8.07
CA LYS A 33 12.42 16.72 8.70
C LYS A 33 12.34 16.65 10.23
N GLY A 34 12.32 15.45 10.82
CA GLY A 34 12.11 15.22 12.25
C GLY A 34 10.64 15.27 12.70
N ASN A 35 9.69 15.38 11.79
CA ASN A 35 8.25 15.43 12.07
C ASN A 35 7.66 14.03 12.27
N PHE A 36 8.18 13.29 13.26
CA PHE A 36 7.88 11.86 13.42
C PHE A 36 6.41 11.55 13.74
N GLU A 37 5.72 12.43 14.48
CA GLU A 37 4.29 12.25 14.77
C GLU A 37 3.45 12.33 13.50
N LYS A 38 3.75 13.31 12.62
CA LYS A 38 3.08 13.44 11.33
C LYS A 38 3.39 12.24 10.43
N ALA A 39 4.65 11.78 10.42
CA ALA A 39 5.04 10.58 9.68
C ALA A 39 4.27 9.33 10.14
N GLU A 40 4.08 9.13 11.44
CA GLU A 40 3.28 8.02 11.97
C GLU A 40 1.80 8.10 11.57
N ASN A 41 1.21 9.29 11.57
CA ASN A 41 -0.18 9.47 11.15
C ASN A 41 -0.37 9.17 9.66
N LEU A 42 0.54 9.68 8.82
CA LEU A 42 0.53 9.38 7.38
C LEU A 42 0.69 7.87 7.09
N LEU A 43 1.51 7.16 7.86
CA LEU A 43 1.62 5.69 7.74
C LEU A 43 0.32 4.97 8.12
N LYS A 44 -0.42 5.46 9.14
CA LYS A 44 -1.72 4.88 9.50
C LYS A 44 -2.75 5.09 8.39
N GLU A 45 -2.79 6.29 7.81
CA GLU A 45 -3.65 6.58 6.65
C GLU A 45 -3.28 5.69 5.45
N ALA A 46 -1.99 5.44 5.24
CA ALA A 46 -1.53 4.50 4.21
C ALA A 46 -2.00 3.06 4.48
N ASP A 47 -1.94 2.59 5.73
CA ASP A 47 -2.43 1.27 6.13
C ASP A 47 -3.95 1.14 5.92
N GLU A 48 -4.73 2.18 6.23
CA GLU A 48 -6.19 2.21 5.99
C GLU A 48 -6.51 2.10 4.49
N ALA A 49 -5.78 2.83 3.64
CA ALA A 49 -5.93 2.76 2.19
C ALA A 49 -5.51 1.38 1.62
N LEU A 50 -4.49 0.72 2.18
CA LEU A 50 -4.10 -0.62 1.75
C LEU A 50 -5.10 -1.69 2.17
N LEU A 51 -5.74 -1.54 3.33
CA LEU A 51 -6.60 -2.57 3.90
C LEU A 51 -7.78 -2.90 2.98
N SER A 52 -8.42 -1.89 2.37
CA SER A 52 -9.53 -2.12 1.44
C SER A 52 -9.09 -2.92 0.21
N ALA A 53 -8.00 -2.50 -0.44
CA ALA A 53 -7.47 -3.17 -1.63
C ALA A 53 -6.94 -4.58 -1.34
N HIS A 54 -6.32 -4.78 -0.18
CA HIS A 54 -5.82 -6.09 0.25
C HIS A 54 -6.95 -7.07 0.56
N ASN A 55 -8.07 -6.60 1.12
CA ASN A 55 -9.25 -7.45 1.33
C ASN A 55 -9.82 -7.94 0.00
N VAL A 56 -9.95 -7.03 -0.98
CA VAL A 56 -10.42 -7.39 -2.33
C VAL A 56 -9.47 -8.37 -3.01
N GLN A 57 -8.16 -8.15 -2.92
CA GLN A 57 -7.15 -9.11 -3.39
C GLN A 57 -7.30 -10.49 -2.73
N THR A 58 -7.54 -10.53 -1.41
CA THR A 58 -7.72 -11.77 -0.66
C THR A 58 -8.96 -12.53 -1.14
N GLU A 59 -10.08 -11.84 -1.36
CA GLU A 59 -11.31 -12.44 -1.89
C GLU A 59 -11.12 -13.04 -3.29
N ILE A 60 -10.36 -12.36 -4.15
CA ILE A 60 -10.01 -12.84 -5.50
C ILE A 60 -9.20 -14.13 -5.43
N ILE A 61 -8.15 -14.17 -4.60
CA ILE A 61 -7.32 -15.37 -4.41
C ILE A 61 -8.17 -16.53 -3.86
N GLN A 62 -9.03 -16.26 -2.88
CA GLN A 62 -9.94 -17.27 -2.33
C GLN A 62 -10.92 -17.79 -3.38
N ALA A 63 -11.45 -16.94 -4.25
CA ALA A 63 -12.34 -17.34 -5.33
C ALA A 63 -11.62 -18.29 -6.32
N GLU A 64 -10.38 -17.95 -6.70
CA GLU A 64 -9.56 -18.77 -7.59
C GLU A 64 -9.26 -20.16 -6.99
N VAL A 65 -8.85 -20.22 -5.71
CA VAL A 65 -8.61 -21.48 -4.98
C VAL A 65 -9.87 -22.35 -4.90
N ASN A 66 -11.04 -21.74 -4.79
CA ASN A 66 -12.34 -22.43 -4.77
C ASN A 66 -12.83 -22.85 -6.17
N GLY A 67 -11.98 -22.76 -7.21
CA GLY A 67 -12.30 -23.21 -8.56
C GLY A 67 -13.17 -22.24 -9.36
N LYS A 68 -13.38 -21.01 -8.88
CA LYS A 68 -13.96 -19.95 -9.71
C LYS A 68 -12.84 -19.45 -10.63
N GLY A 69 -12.79 -19.97 -11.86
CA GLY A 69 -11.80 -19.56 -12.86
C GLY A 69 -11.85 -18.04 -13.06
N ILE A 70 -10.73 -17.37 -12.78
CA ILE A 70 -10.52 -15.96 -13.09
C ILE A 70 -9.56 -15.92 -14.27
N THR A 71 -9.99 -15.36 -15.39
CA THR A 71 -9.10 -15.12 -16.53
C THR A 71 -8.34 -13.81 -16.29
N PRO A 72 -7.02 -13.83 -16.05
CA PRO A 72 -6.27 -12.62 -15.76
C PRO A 72 -6.22 -11.72 -17.00
N SER A 73 -6.54 -10.44 -16.83
CA SER A 73 -6.25 -9.40 -17.83
C SER A 73 -4.94 -8.71 -17.50
N VAL A 74 -4.32 -8.02 -18.47
CA VAL A 74 -3.10 -7.22 -18.22
C VAL A 74 -3.37 -6.15 -17.15
N LEU A 75 -4.54 -5.51 -17.18
CA LEU A 75 -4.93 -4.51 -16.19
C LEU A 75 -5.11 -5.13 -14.79
N PHE A 76 -5.62 -6.36 -14.73
CA PHE A 76 -5.71 -7.09 -13.46
C PHE A 76 -4.34 -7.37 -12.87
N VAL A 77 -3.41 -7.92 -13.66
CA VAL A 77 -2.02 -8.13 -13.21
C VAL A 77 -1.39 -6.81 -12.77
N HIS A 78 -1.58 -5.74 -13.55
CA HIS A 78 -1.07 -4.41 -13.21
C HIS A 78 -1.59 -3.87 -11.88
N SER A 79 -2.88 -4.09 -11.55
CA SER A 79 -3.41 -3.70 -10.24
C SER A 79 -2.75 -4.44 -9.09
N GLN A 80 -2.43 -5.72 -9.27
CA GLN A 80 -1.73 -6.51 -8.26
C GLN A 80 -0.30 -6.00 -8.07
N ASP A 81 0.40 -5.64 -9.16
CA ASP A 81 1.73 -5.03 -9.09
C ASP A 81 1.73 -3.71 -8.30
N HIS A 82 0.73 -2.84 -8.54
CA HIS A 82 0.60 -1.60 -7.76
C HIS A 82 0.39 -1.88 -6.28
N LEU A 83 -0.53 -2.79 -5.94
CA LEU A 83 -0.82 -3.14 -4.56
C LEU A 83 0.40 -3.70 -3.84
N MET A 84 1.06 -4.69 -4.42
CA MET A 84 2.22 -5.33 -3.80
C MET A 84 3.41 -4.38 -3.66
N THR A 85 3.65 -3.52 -4.66
CA THR A 85 4.72 -2.52 -4.54
C THR A 85 4.40 -1.39 -3.56
N ALA A 86 3.11 -1.06 -3.35
CA ALA A 86 2.70 -0.11 -2.33
C ALA A 86 2.89 -0.69 -0.92
N ILE A 87 2.53 -1.97 -0.72
CA ILE A 87 2.76 -2.69 0.54
C ILE A 87 4.26 -2.73 0.86
N GLU A 88 5.09 -3.17 -0.09
CA GLU A 88 6.54 -3.26 0.10
C GLU A 88 7.14 -1.87 0.39
N ALA A 89 6.77 -0.83 -0.37
CA ALA A 89 7.24 0.52 -0.13
C ALA A 89 6.88 1.00 1.28
N LYS A 90 5.65 0.78 1.74
CA LYS A 90 5.22 1.12 3.11
C LYS A 90 6.06 0.41 4.16
N THR A 91 6.27 -0.90 4.01
CA THR A 91 7.07 -1.71 4.95
C THR A 91 8.52 -1.22 5.04
N LEU A 92 9.16 -0.95 3.90
CA LEU A 92 10.52 -0.42 3.87
C LEU A 92 10.60 0.98 4.48
N ILE A 93 9.66 1.86 4.14
CA ILE A 93 9.60 3.23 4.65
C ILE A 93 9.39 3.24 6.18
N GLU A 94 8.55 2.36 6.71
CA GLU A 94 8.39 2.23 8.17
C GLU A 94 9.73 1.88 8.85
N GLY A 95 10.52 1.00 8.22
CA GLY A 95 11.90 0.72 8.63
C GLY A 95 12.80 1.96 8.57
N MET A 96 12.73 2.74 7.49
CA MET A 96 13.48 3.99 7.32
C MET A 96 13.12 5.03 8.38
N ILE A 97 11.84 5.20 8.70
CA ILE A 97 11.38 6.13 9.74
C ILE A 97 11.94 5.72 11.11
N LYS A 98 11.99 4.42 11.42
CA LYS A 98 12.66 3.92 12.64
C LYS A 98 14.16 4.25 12.64
N MET A 99 14.82 4.22 11.49
CA MET A 99 16.23 4.63 11.36
C MET A 99 16.40 6.15 11.59
N TYR A 100 15.57 7.00 10.96
CA TYR A 100 15.62 8.46 11.17
C TYR A 100 15.40 8.86 12.62
N LYS A 101 14.49 8.20 13.35
CA LYS A 101 14.31 8.43 14.80
C LYS A 101 15.57 8.13 15.61
N ARG A 102 16.33 7.09 15.24
CA ARG A 102 17.59 6.76 15.91
C ARG A 102 18.67 7.79 15.59
N ILE A 103 18.73 8.25 14.35
CA ILE A 103 19.68 9.29 13.90
C ILE A 103 19.40 10.60 14.63
N ASP A 104 18.16 11.08 14.66
CA ASP A 104 17.77 12.32 15.36
C ASP A 104 18.11 12.28 16.86
N LYS A 105 17.94 11.11 17.51
CA LYS A 105 18.34 10.93 18.91
C LYS A 105 19.86 11.00 19.12
N LEU A 106 20.65 10.57 18.13
CA LEU A 106 22.12 10.61 18.19
C LEU A 106 22.65 12.02 17.90
N GLU A 107 22.02 12.77 16.99
CA GLU A 107 22.42 14.15 16.65
C GLU A 107 22.13 15.16 17.78
N LYS A 108 21.21 14.82 18.69
CA LYS A 108 20.86 15.63 19.86
C LYS A 108 21.69 15.33 21.12
N GLN A 109 22.67 14.43 21.03
CA GLN A 109 23.63 14.12 22.10
C GLN A 109 24.88 15.00 21.99
#